data_AF-A0A7K8GVJ6-F1
#
_entry.id   AF-A0A7K8GVJ6-F1
#
_cell.length_a   1.000
_cell.length_b   1.000
_cell.length_c   1.000
_cell.angle_alpha   90.00
_cell.angle_beta   90.00
_cell.angle_gamma   90.00
#
_symmetry.space_group_name_H-M   'P 1'
#
loop_
_entity.id
_entity.type
_entity.pdbx_description
1 polymer ?
#
loop_
_entity_poly.entity_id
_entity_poly.type
_entity_poly.pdbx_seq_one_letter_code
_entity_poly.pdbx_strand_id
1 'polypeptide(L)'
;MAGSSAGVPRRFQELTFYRGYGHPPVHPRFRTSNQSYGSRAPTVHELPNSFHSIPHKFSDHLGKAGMYRNDSLNTSLEKSHCTGPDTFITAYEHLDFHPSYNPSGPSLCRDEPP
;
A
#
# COMPACT_ATOMS: atom_id res chain seq x y z
N MET A 1 27.03 -22.00 -23.88
CA MET A 1 25.97 -20.96 -23.93
C MET A 1 25.56 -20.68 -22.48
N ALA A 2 26.10 -19.65 -21.83
CA ALA A 2 25.81 -19.36 -20.43
C ALA A 2 24.38 -18.82 -20.31
N GLY A 3 23.52 -19.57 -19.62
CA GLY A 3 22.11 -19.24 -19.44
C GLY A 3 21.92 -17.93 -18.66
N SER A 4 20.98 -17.12 -19.11
CA SER A 4 20.49 -15.94 -18.38
C SER A 4 20.06 -16.36 -16.98
N SER A 5 20.73 -15.83 -15.95
CA SER A 5 20.30 -15.99 -14.56
C SER A 5 18.93 -15.34 -14.40
N ALA A 6 17.89 -16.17 -14.30
CA ALA A 6 16.52 -15.73 -14.20
C ALA A 6 16.34 -14.90 -12.92
N GLY A 7 15.97 -13.61 -13.07
CA GLY A 7 15.61 -12.74 -11.95
C GLY A 7 16.53 -11.54 -11.69
N VAL A 8 17.65 -11.40 -12.41
CA VAL A 8 18.52 -10.22 -12.26
C VAL A 8 18.37 -9.28 -13.46
N PRO A 9 18.21 -7.95 -13.25
CA PRO A 9 18.19 -6.98 -14.34
C PRO A 9 19.45 -7.01 -15.21
N ARG A 10 19.29 -6.79 -16.52
CA ARG A 10 20.40 -6.82 -17.51
C ARG A 10 21.62 -5.98 -17.12
N ARG A 11 21.41 -4.85 -16.44
CA ARG A 11 22.50 -3.96 -15.98
C ARG A 11 23.52 -4.66 -15.06
N PHE A 12 23.11 -5.68 -14.31
CA PHE A 12 24.00 -6.46 -13.43
C PHE A 12 24.55 -7.72 -14.12
N GLN A 13 24.08 -8.04 -15.32
CA GLN A 13 24.57 -9.19 -16.10
C GLN A 13 25.69 -8.76 -17.06
N GLU A 14 25.64 -7.52 -17.54
CA GLU A 14 26.52 -7.02 -18.58
C GLU A 14 27.40 -5.87 -18.06
N LEU A 15 28.72 -6.08 -18.00
CA LEU A 15 29.67 -5.10 -17.47
C LEU A 15 29.74 -3.80 -18.29
N THR A 16 29.29 -3.83 -19.55
CA THR A 16 29.32 -2.68 -20.47
C THR A 16 28.45 -1.50 -20.03
N PHE A 17 27.51 -1.73 -19.10
CA PHE A 17 26.69 -0.70 -18.48
C PHE A 17 27.44 0.19 -17.50
N TYR A 18 28.54 -0.31 -16.91
CA TYR A 18 29.32 0.42 -15.92
C TYR A 18 30.38 1.28 -16.60
N ARG A 19 30.05 2.56 -16.80
CA ARG A 19 30.90 3.56 -17.46
C ARG A 19 31.31 4.66 -16.49
N GLY A 20 32.40 5.35 -16.80
CA GLY A 20 32.88 6.50 -16.00
C GLY A 20 33.72 6.13 -14.79
N TYR A 21 34.02 4.85 -14.60
CA TYR A 21 35.02 4.40 -13.64
C TYR A 21 36.43 4.62 -14.18
N GLY A 22 37.39 4.78 -13.26
CA GLY A 22 38.74 5.15 -13.61
C GLY A 22 38.96 6.65 -13.56
N HIS A 23 40.22 7.05 -13.58
CA HIS A 23 40.62 8.43 -13.68
C HIS A 23 41.45 8.64 -14.93
N PRO A 24 41.37 9.82 -15.57
CA PRO A 24 42.36 10.20 -16.55
C PRO A 24 43.77 10.10 -15.93
N PRO A 25 44.82 9.88 -16.73
CA PRO A 25 46.16 9.71 -16.20
C PRO A 25 46.58 10.96 -15.40
N VAL A 26 46.60 10.82 -14.07
CA VAL A 26 47.05 11.85 -13.13
C VAL A 26 48.51 11.62 -12.82
N HIS A 27 49.27 12.69 -12.66
CA HIS A 27 50.67 12.63 -12.28
C HIS A 27 50.85 11.84 -10.95
N PRO A 28 51.74 10.82 -10.88
CA PRO A 28 51.84 9.93 -9.72
C PRO A 28 52.08 10.63 -8.37
N ARG A 29 52.78 11.78 -8.39
CA ARG A 29 53.08 12.61 -7.20
C ARG A 29 51.90 13.45 -6.71
N PHE A 30 50.90 13.71 -7.55
CA PHE A 30 49.78 14.61 -7.23
C PHE A 30 48.47 13.83 -7.17
N ARG A 31 48.41 12.86 -6.24
CA ARG A 31 47.22 12.03 -5.99
C ARG A 31 46.63 12.35 -4.62
N THR A 32 45.31 12.48 -4.56
CA THR A 32 44.56 12.63 -3.31
C THR A 32 43.90 11.30 -2.93
N SER A 33 43.67 11.07 -1.65
CA SER A 33 42.96 9.88 -1.16
C SER A 33 41.57 9.70 -1.79
N ASN A 34 40.87 10.81 -2.06
CA ASN A 34 39.56 10.81 -2.69
C ASN A 34 39.58 10.25 -4.14
N GLN A 35 40.72 10.28 -4.83
CA GLN A 35 40.89 9.67 -6.17
C GLN A 35 40.92 8.13 -6.10
N SER A 36 40.86 7.52 -4.92
CA SER A 36 40.69 6.06 -4.82
C SER A 36 39.24 5.65 -5.06
N TYR A 37 38.28 6.48 -4.65
CA TYR A 37 36.86 6.20 -4.82
C TYR A 37 36.44 6.35 -6.28
N GLY A 38 35.74 5.35 -6.84
CA GLY A 38 35.33 5.34 -8.25
C GLY A 38 36.46 5.08 -9.26
N SER A 39 37.70 4.88 -8.81
CA SER A 39 38.86 4.66 -9.68
C SER A 39 38.91 3.29 -10.36
N ARG A 40 38.10 2.33 -9.90
CA ARG A 40 38.09 0.94 -10.39
C ARG A 40 36.70 0.61 -10.89
N ALA A 41 36.63 0.05 -12.10
CA ALA A 41 35.39 -0.46 -12.65
C ALA A 41 34.95 -1.71 -11.87
N PRO A 42 33.64 -1.91 -11.69
CA PRO A 42 33.11 -3.08 -11.03
C PRO A 42 33.40 -4.35 -11.84
N THR A 43 33.55 -5.47 -11.14
CA THR A 43 33.84 -6.79 -11.69
C THR A 43 32.69 -7.77 -11.44
N VAL A 44 32.66 -8.90 -12.15
CA VAL A 44 31.58 -9.91 -12.02
C VAL A 44 31.40 -10.40 -10.57
N HIS A 45 32.47 -10.45 -9.79
CA HIS A 45 32.44 -10.90 -8.39
C HIS A 45 31.87 -9.86 -7.42
N GLU A 46 31.76 -8.60 -7.83
CA GLU A 46 31.19 -7.51 -7.03
C GLU A 46 29.70 -7.30 -7.35
N LEU A 47 29.19 -7.91 -8.42
CA LEU A 47 27.79 -7.79 -8.83
C LEU A 47 26.90 -8.75 -8.03
N PRO A 48 25.65 -8.35 -7.73
CA PRO A 48 24.73 -9.19 -6.99
C PRO A 48 24.21 -10.35 -7.86
N ASN A 49 24.13 -11.54 -7.27
CA ASN A 49 23.54 -12.72 -7.91
C ASN A 49 22.00 -12.72 -7.89
N SER A 50 21.37 -11.88 -7.07
CA SER A 50 19.92 -11.71 -6.98
C SER A 50 19.55 -10.26 -6.73
N PHE A 51 18.42 -9.81 -7.28
CA PHE A 51 17.94 -8.43 -7.13
C PHE A 51 16.43 -8.41 -6.92
N HIS A 52 16.01 -8.05 -5.71
CA HIS A 52 14.60 -8.02 -5.30
C HIS A 52 14.13 -6.57 -5.15
N SER A 53 13.78 -5.91 -6.25
CA SER A 53 13.15 -4.58 -6.19
C SER A 53 11.68 -4.69 -5.80
N ILE A 54 11.21 -3.75 -5.00
CA ILE A 54 9.78 -3.57 -4.73
C ILE A 54 9.17 -2.82 -5.93
N PRO A 55 8.22 -3.40 -6.68
CA PRO A 55 7.57 -2.71 -7.78
C PRO A 55 6.55 -1.71 -7.23
N HIS A 56 6.71 -0.43 -7.59
CA HIS A 56 5.78 0.63 -7.19
C HIS A 56 4.65 0.87 -8.19
N LYS A 57 4.52 0.05 -9.25
CA LYS A 57 3.55 0.24 -10.34
C LYS A 57 2.10 0.45 -9.87
N PHE A 58 1.66 -0.32 -8.87
CA PHE A 58 0.32 -0.20 -8.30
C PHE A 58 0.15 1.13 -7.56
N SER A 59 1.08 1.45 -6.66
CA SER A 59 1.06 2.69 -5.87
C SER A 59 1.21 3.93 -6.75
N ASP A 60 2.07 3.90 -7.78
CA ASP A 60 2.25 4.99 -8.74
C ASP A 60 0.99 5.23 -9.57
N HIS A 61 0.25 4.16 -9.89
CA HIS A 61 -1.02 4.27 -10.60
C HIS A 61 -2.08 4.95 -9.74
N LEU A 62 -2.27 4.48 -8.51
CA LEU A 62 -3.29 5.05 -7.59
C LEU A 62 -2.89 6.41 -7.01
N GLY A 63 -1.61 6.66 -6.79
CA GLY A 63 -1.09 7.92 -6.24
C GLY A 63 -1.43 9.13 -7.12
N LYS A 64 -1.63 8.92 -8.43
CA LYS A 64 -2.09 9.97 -9.36
C LYS A 64 -3.50 10.48 -9.05
N ALA A 65 -4.35 9.66 -8.42
CA ALA A 65 -5.71 10.04 -8.05
C ALA A 65 -5.77 10.97 -6.83
N GLY A 66 -4.66 11.11 -6.09
CA GLY A 66 -4.56 11.99 -4.93
C GLY A 66 -5.25 11.43 -3.67
N MET A 67 -5.62 12.32 -2.76
CA MET A 67 -6.23 11.95 -1.49
C MET A 67 -7.70 11.55 -1.68
N TYR A 68 -8.07 10.37 -1.17
CA TYR A 68 -9.45 9.90 -1.16
C TYR A 68 -10.36 10.87 -0.39
N ARG A 69 -11.56 11.14 -0.94
CA ARG A 69 -12.64 11.87 -0.28
C ARG A 69 -13.92 11.05 -0.38
N ASN A 70 -14.70 11.03 0.70
CA ASN A 70 -16.01 10.41 0.72
C ASN A 70 -17.07 11.52 0.65
N ASP A 71 -17.79 11.59 -0.48
CA ASP A 71 -18.90 12.53 -0.70
C ASP A 71 -20.27 11.80 -0.70
N SER A 72 -20.33 10.61 -0.08
CA SER A 72 -21.57 9.81 -0.02
C SER A 72 -22.45 10.22 1.17
N LEU A 73 -23.76 10.00 1.03
CA LEU A 73 -24.73 10.19 2.12
C LEU A 73 -24.83 8.94 2.97
N ASN A 74 -24.99 9.09 4.29
CA ASN A 74 -25.32 7.98 5.16
C ASN A 74 -26.80 7.59 4.95
N THR A 75 -27.02 6.45 4.29
CA THR A 75 -28.35 5.86 4.08
C THR A 75 -28.58 4.62 4.93
N SER A 76 -27.73 4.35 5.91
CA SER A 76 -27.96 3.23 6.81
C SER A 76 -29.23 3.50 7.63
N LEU A 77 -30.16 2.56 7.55
CA LEU A 77 -31.31 2.54 8.45
C LEU A 77 -30.83 2.16 9.84
N GLU A 78 -31.47 2.72 10.86
CA GLU A 78 -31.20 2.37 12.24
C GLU A 78 -31.34 0.85 12.43
N LYS A 79 -30.37 0.25 13.13
CA LYS A 79 -30.33 -1.20 13.40
C LYS A 79 -30.66 -1.51 14.85
N SER A 80 -31.23 -0.56 15.59
CA SER A 80 -31.51 -0.82 17.00
C SER A 80 -32.53 -1.94 17.10
N HIS A 81 -32.36 -2.79 18.11
CA HIS A 81 -33.32 -3.85 18.37
C HIS A 81 -34.72 -3.28 18.64
N CYS A 82 -34.83 -2.06 19.18
CA CYS A 82 -36.10 -1.40 19.48
C CYS A 82 -36.65 -0.54 18.34
N THR A 83 -35.87 -0.30 17.29
CA THR A 83 -36.25 0.47 16.09
C THR A 83 -35.66 -0.24 14.88
N GLY A 84 -35.96 -1.55 14.81
CA GLY A 84 -35.58 -2.40 13.69
C GLY A 84 -36.32 -2.01 12.41
N PRO A 85 -36.07 -2.71 11.30
CA PRO A 85 -36.73 -2.47 10.00
C PRO A 85 -38.25 -2.56 10.04
N ASP A 86 -38.84 -3.09 11.11
CA ASP A 86 -40.28 -3.17 11.32
C ASP A 86 -40.84 -1.96 12.10
N THR A 87 -40.04 -0.89 12.27
CA THR A 87 -40.35 0.25 13.16
C THR A 87 -40.05 1.60 12.51
N PHE A 88 -40.38 1.76 11.23
CA PHE A 88 -40.34 3.09 10.64
C PHE A 88 -41.48 3.92 11.22
N ILE A 89 -41.17 4.82 12.16
CA ILE A 89 -42.07 5.92 12.53
C ILE A 89 -42.17 6.83 11.30
N THR A 90 -43.07 6.48 10.38
CA THR A 90 -43.39 7.33 9.25
C THR A 90 -44.31 8.43 9.75
N ALA A 91 -44.35 9.59 9.07
CA ALA A 91 -45.27 10.68 9.41
C ALA A 91 -46.77 10.29 9.33
N TYR A 92 -47.08 9.06 8.88
CA TYR A 92 -48.43 8.51 8.78
C TYR A 92 -48.71 7.39 9.79
N GLU A 93 -47.70 6.69 10.32
CA GLU A 93 -47.82 5.63 11.33
C GLU A 93 -47.12 6.07 12.63
N HIS A 94 -47.86 6.80 13.48
CA HIS A 94 -47.38 7.26 14.79
C HIS A 94 -47.74 6.31 15.94
N LEU A 95 -48.44 5.21 15.65
CA LEU A 95 -49.01 4.31 16.66
C LEU A 95 -48.43 2.89 16.62
N ASP A 96 -47.52 2.61 15.68
CA ASP A 96 -46.86 1.31 15.54
C ASP A 96 -45.60 1.28 16.38
N PHE A 97 -45.81 1.18 17.69
CA PHE A 97 -44.73 1.03 18.66
C PHE A 97 -44.10 -0.36 18.53
N HIS A 98 -42.77 -0.43 18.64
CA HIS A 98 -42.04 -1.69 18.60
C HIS A 98 -42.58 -2.69 19.65
N PRO A 99 -42.65 -4.00 19.37
CA PRO A 99 -43.11 -5.01 20.33
C PRO A 99 -42.37 -5.04 21.68
N SER A 100 -41.18 -4.45 21.77
CA SER A 100 -40.44 -4.30 23.04
C SER A 100 -40.87 -3.08 23.87
N TYR A 101 -41.69 -2.18 23.33
CA TYR A 101 -42.18 -0.98 24.01
C TYR A 101 -43.26 -1.36 25.04
N ASN A 102 -43.01 -1.03 26.31
CA ASN A 102 -43.95 -1.25 27.40
C ASN A 102 -44.33 0.12 28.01
N PRO A 103 -45.59 0.59 27.86
CA PRO A 103 -46.02 1.87 28.43
C PRO A 103 -46.20 1.84 29.96
N SER A 104 -46.18 0.64 30.56
CA SER A 104 -46.47 0.41 31.98
C SER A 104 -45.25 0.00 32.80
N GLY A 105 -44.06 -0.06 32.19
CA GLY A 105 -42.85 -0.54 32.85
C GLY A 105 -41.60 -0.41 31.96
N PRO A 106 -40.43 -0.90 32.41
CA PRO A 106 -39.23 -0.86 31.59
C PRO A 106 -39.41 -1.70 30.33
N SER A 107 -39.13 -1.12 29.17
CA SER A 107 -39.06 -1.80 27.88
C SER A 107 -37.84 -2.73 27.86
N LEU A 108 -38.05 -4.02 27.60
CA LEU A 108 -36.99 -5.02 27.57
C LEU A 108 -36.78 -5.49 26.13
N CYS A 109 -35.57 -5.31 25.60
CA CYS A 109 -35.15 -5.98 24.37
C CYS A 109 -35.01 -7.48 24.69
N ARG A 110 -35.66 -8.35 23.90
CA ARG A 110 -35.55 -9.80 24.10
C ARG A 110 -34.25 -10.29 23.45
N ASP A 111 -33.14 -10.10 24.14
CA ASP A 111 -31.88 -10.74 23.79
C ASP A 111 -31.85 -12.18 24.32
N GLU A 112 -32.51 -13.14 23.66
CA GLU A 112 -32.04 -14.55 23.67
C GLU A 112 -32.77 -15.42 22.62
N PRO A 113 -32.05 -16.17 21.76
CA PRO A 113 -32.60 -17.35 21.09
C PRO A 113 -32.58 -18.56 22.06
N PRO A 114 -33.35 -19.63 21.78
CA PRO A 114 -33.40 -20.84 22.61
C PRO A 114 -32.07 -21.61 22.65
#